data_AF-A0A933BL23-F1
#
_entry.id   AF-A0A933BL23-F1
#
_cell.length_a   1.000
_cell.length_b   1.000
_cell.length_c   1.000
_cell.angle_alpha   90.00
_cell.angle_beta   90.00
_cell.angle_gamma   90.00
#
_symmetry.space_group_name_H-M   'P 1'
#
loop_
_entity.id
_entity.type
_entity.pdbx_description
1 polymer ?
#
loop_
_entity_poly.entity_id
_entity_poly.type
_entity_poly.pdbx_seq_one_letter_code
_entity_poly.pdbx_strand_id
1 'polypeptide(L)'
;GIVRPESDIYALGVCLYELLTGQLPFSGTAGAMLRNKTNKTYPLASRIAPDLPGGLDALVARLLEPDPDRRLKSLSAFRDALDSLI
;
A
#
# COMPACT_ATOMS: atom_id res chain seq x y z
N GLY A 1 1.50 -4.17 -21.58
CA GLY A 1 0.79 -4.86 -20.49
C GLY A 1 -0.63 -4.35 -20.43
N ILE A 2 -1.58 -5.14 -19.92
CA ILE A 2 -2.97 -4.72 -19.76
C ILE A 2 -3.03 -3.69 -18.63
N VAL A 3 -3.52 -2.49 -18.93
CA VAL A 3 -3.80 -1.46 -17.91
C VAL A 3 -5.09 -1.85 -17.20
N ARG A 4 -5.07 -1.89 -15.86
CA ARG A 4 -6.25 -2.20 -15.06
C ARG A 4 -6.42 -1.18 -13.92
N PRO A 5 -7.65 -0.88 -13.46
CA PRO A 5 -7.90 0.06 -12.36
C PRO A 5 -7.17 -0.29 -11.06
N GLU A 6 -6.87 -1.57 -10.84
CA GLU A 6 -6.15 -2.05 -9.65
C GLU A 6 -4.67 -1.61 -9.64
N SER A 7 -4.13 -1.13 -10.77
CA SER A 7 -2.82 -0.48 -10.82
C SER A 7 -2.85 0.88 -10.13
N ASP A 8 -3.93 1.66 -10.31
CA ASP A 8 -4.10 2.96 -9.65
C ASP A 8 -4.27 2.79 -8.15
N ILE A 9 -4.96 1.73 -7.71
CA ILE A 9 -5.09 1.33 -6.29
C ILE A 9 -3.71 1.03 -5.68
N TYR A 10 -2.83 0.36 -6.42
CA TYR A 10 -1.48 0.07 -5.94
C TYR A 10 -0.65 1.35 -5.83
N ALA A 11 -0.70 2.21 -6.85
CA ALA A 11 -0.01 3.50 -6.83
C ALA A 11 -0.49 4.37 -5.66
N LEU A 12 -1.80 4.40 -5.42
CA LEU A 12 -2.39 5.07 -4.26
C LEU A 12 -1.86 4.50 -2.93
N GLY A 13 -1.72 3.18 -2.80
CA GLY A 13 -1.10 2.56 -1.63
C GLY A 13 0.35 3.00 -1.39
N VAL A 14 1.12 3.15 -2.47
CA VAL A 14 2.51 3.65 -2.40
C VAL A 14 2.51 5.11 -1.93
N CYS A 15 1.69 5.97 -2.56
CA CYS A 15 1.58 7.37 -2.18
C CYS A 15 1.09 7.54 -0.74
N LEU A 16 0.09 6.77 -0.31
CA LEU A 16 -0.41 6.80 1.06
C LEU A 16 0.70 6.42 2.05
N TYR A 17 1.41 5.32 1.81
CA TYR A 17 2.52 4.93 2.68
C TYR A 17 3.59 6.05 2.78
N GLU A 18 3.93 6.67 1.65
CA GLU A 18 4.90 7.77 1.63
C GLU A 18 4.39 9.02 2.37
N LEU A 19 3.11 9.39 2.23
CA LEU A 19 2.51 10.50 2.97
C LEU A 19 2.52 10.26 4.49
N LEU A 20 2.33 9.01 4.92
CA LEU A 20 2.30 8.65 6.33
C LEU A 20 3.70 8.55 6.96
N THR A 21 4.69 8.13 6.19
CA THR A 21 6.02 7.74 6.72
C THR A 21 7.17 8.63 6.24
N GLY A 22 6.92 9.48 5.25
CA GLY A 22 7.94 10.29 4.57
C GLY A 22 8.90 9.51 3.67
N GLN A 23 8.64 8.22 3.41
CA GLN A 23 9.51 7.36 2.62
C GLN A 23 8.73 6.35 1.77
N LEU A 24 9.33 5.90 0.67
CA LEU A 24 8.72 4.87 -0.17
C LEU A 24 8.73 3.49 0.52
N PRO A 25 7.69 2.66 0.33
CA PRO A 25 7.66 1.31 0.90
C PRO A 25 8.72 0.39 0.28
N PHE A 26 9.08 0.63 -0.98
CA PHE A 26 10.06 -0.16 -1.71
C PHE A 26 11.11 0.76 -2.34
N SER A 27 12.38 0.48 -2.10
CA SER A 27 13.52 1.22 -2.66
C SER A 27 14.68 0.27 -3.00
N GLY A 28 15.68 0.77 -3.72
CA GLY A 28 16.86 0.00 -4.16
C GLY A 28 16.88 -0.27 -5.67
N THR A 29 17.64 -1.29 -6.09
CA THR A 29 17.73 -1.68 -7.50
C THR A 29 16.39 -2.22 -8.02
N ALA A 30 16.17 -2.19 -9.34
CA ALA A 30 14.95 -2.72 -9.94
C ALA A 30 14.66 -4.18 -9.52
N GLY A 31 15.70 -5.02 -9.44
CA GLY A 31 15.58 -6.41 -8.98
C GLY A 31 15.23 -6.52 -7.49
N ALA A 32 15.79 -5.66 -6.63
CA ALA A 32 15.45 -5.62 -5.22
C ALA A 32 14.00 -5.14 -5.00
N MET A 33 13.58 -4.09 -5.70
CA MET A 33 12.21 -3.59 -5.65
C MET A 33 11.23 -4.66 -6.12
N LEU A 34 11.48 -5.34 -7.24
CA LEU A 34 10.60 -6.40 -7.72
C LEU A 34 10.45 -7.52 -6.69
N ARG A 35 11.55 -7.98 -6.10
CA ARG A 35 11.54 -9.02 -5.07
C ARG A 35 10.78 -8.57 -3.81
N ASN A 36 11.03 -7.35 -3.34
CA ASN A 36 10.36 -6.82 -2.15
C ASN A 36 8.86 -6.60 -2.39
N LYS A 37 8.47 -6.13 -3.57
CA LYS A 37 7.06 -6.01 -3.97
C LYS A 37 6.39 -7.39 -3.92
N THR A 38 6.94 -8.38 -4.63
CA THR A 38 6.39 -9.75 -4.67
C THR A 38 6.28 -10.37 -3.28
N ASN A 39 7.27 -10.15 -2.42
CA ASN A 39 7.32 -10.72 -1.07
C ASN A 39 6.66 -9.83 0.00
N LYS A 40 6.01 -8.71 -0.38
CA LYS A 40 5.40 -7.74 0.55
C LYS A 40 6.36 -7.30 1.67
N THR A 41 7.62 -7.10 1.32
CA THR A 41 8.69 -6.79 2.27
C THR A 41 8.93 -5.30 2.31
N TYR A 42 8.38 -4.63 3.32
CA TYR A 42 8.54 -3.21 3.62
C TYR A 42 8.28 -2.98 5.12
N PRO A 43 8.82 -1.91 5.74
CA PRO A 43 8.50 -1.60 7.13
C PRO A 43 7.00 -1.32 7.30
N LEU A 44 6.44 -1.64 8.46
CA LEU A 44 5.09 -1.19 8.79
C LEU A 44 5.09 0.33 8.97
N ALA A 45 4.04 1.00 8.50
CA ALA A 45 3.93 2.46 8.63
C ALA A 45 3.89 2.86 10.11
N SER A 46 3.18 2.10 10.94
CA SER A 46 3.11 2.31 12.40
C SER A 46 4.46 2.21 13.12
N ARG A 47 5.44 1.50 12.54
CA ARG A 47 6.80 1.44 13.11
C ARG A 47 7.60 2.71 12.86
N ILE A 48 7.23 3.49 11.84
CA ILE A 48 7.90 4.73 11.45
C ILE A 48 7.16 5.94 12.00
N ALA A 49 5.83 5.91 11.95
CA ALA A 49 4.93 6.91 12.52
C ALA A 49 4.04 6.23 13.59
N PRO A 50 4.43 6.25 14.87
CA PRO A 50 3.73 5.52 15.94
C PRO A 50 2.33 6.05 16.25
N ASP A 51 2.03 7.30 15.93
CA ASP A 51 0.75 7.96 16.23
C ASP A 51 -0.37 7.58 15.25
N LEU A 52 -0.11 6.68 14.31
CA LEU A 52 -1.09 6.27 13.30
C LEU A 52 -2.24 5.46 13.92
N PRO A 53 -3.48 5.65 13.43
CA PRO A 53 -4.63 4.85 13.86
C PRO A 53 -4.41 3.34 13.68
N GLY A 54 -4.92 2.56 14.63
CA GLY A 54 -4.91 1.10 14.55
C GLY A 54 -5.60 0.62 13.28
N GLY A 55 -5.00 -0.35 12.59
CA GLY A 55 -5.54 -0.91 11.34
C GLY A 55 -5.04 -0.26 10.05
N LEU A 56 -4.34 0.88 10.12
CA LEU A 56 -3.80 1.56 8.93
C LEU A 56 -2.76 0.71 8.18
N ASP A 57 -1.91 -0.03 8.89
CA ASP A 57 -0.97 -0.97 8.27
C ASP A 57 -1.68 -2.06 7.46
N ALA A 58 -2.83 -2.54 7.95
CA ALA A 58 -3.62 -3.55 7.25
C ALA A 58 -4.26 -2.97 5.98
N LEU A 59 -4.72 -1.71 6.03
CA LEU A 59 -5.21 -1.01 4.85
C LEU A 59 -4.10 -0.85 3.79
N VAL A 60 -2.91 -0.38 4.19
CA VAL A 60 -1.75 -0.28 3.30
C VAL A 60 -1.40 -1.64 2.70
N ALA A 61 -1.40 -2.71 3.49
CA ALA A 61 -1.11 -4.06 3.01
C ALA A 61 -2.11 -4.56 1.95
N ARG A 62 -3.38 -4.20 2.07
CA ARG A 62 -4.41 -4.53 1.06
C ARG A 62 -4.23 -3.73 -0.24
N LEU A 63 -3.80 -2.48 -0.15
CA LEU A 63 -3.49 -1.64 -1.32
C LEU A 63 -2.24 -2.14 -2.06
N LEU A 64 -1.21 -2.55 -1.30
CA LEU A 64 0.07 -3.03 -1.82
C LEU A 64 0.12 -4.54 -2.12
N GLU A 65 -1.03 -5.20 -2.19
CA GLU A 65 -1.12 -6.62 -2.56
C GLU A 65 -0.54 -6.84 -3.98
N PRO A 66 0.46 -7.71 -4.21
CA PRO A 66 1.05 -7.90 -5.54
C PRO A 66 0.08 -8.45 -6.57
N ASP A 67 -0.86 -9.30 -6.13
CA ASP A 67 -1.91 -9.85 -6.97
C ASP A 67 -3.06 -8.82 -7.16
N PRO A 68 -3.26 -8.26 -8.38
CA PRO A 68 -4.33 -7.31 -8.64
C PRO A 68 -5.73 -7.87 -8.31
N ASP A 69 -5.93 -9.18 -8.45
CA ASP A 69 -7.22 -9.80 -8.21
C ASP A 69 -7.57 -9.88 -6.71
N ARG A 70 -6.56 -9.72 -5.84
CA ARG A 70 -6.70 -9.70 -4.37
C ARG A 70 -6.66 -8.29 -3.77
N ARG A 71 -6.39 -7.25 -4.58
CA ARG A 71 -6.46 -5.83 -4.17
C ARG A 71 -7.89 -5.37 -3.94
N LEU A 72 -8.01 -4.19 -3.31
CA LEU A 72 -9.26 -3.44 -3.33
C LEU A 72 -9.72 -3.19 -4.77
N LYS A 73 -11.02 -3.35 -4.99
CA LYS A 73 -11.63 -3.32 -6.33
C LYS A 73 -12.01 -1.93 -6.82
N SER A 74 -11.98 -0.93 -5.94
CA SER A 74 -12.35 0.44 -6.28
C SER A 74 -11.80 1.47 -5.28
N LEU A 75 -11.77 2.73 -5.71
CA LEU A 75 -11.48 3.86 -4.83
C LEU A 75 -12.57 4.05 -3.77
N SER A 76 -13.83 3.67 -4.04
CA SER A 76 -14.89 3.68 -3.02
C SER A 76 -14.55 2.69 -1.91
N ALA A 77 -14.14 1.47 -2.25
CA ALA A 77 -13.76 0.47 -1.25
C ALA A 77 -12.55 0.92 -0.42
N PHE A 78 -11.63 1.70 -1.01
CA PHE A 78 -10.55 2.35 -0.27
C PHE A 78 -11.09 3.41 0.71
N ARG A 79 -11.92 4.33 0.24
CA ARG A 79 -12.52 5.38 1.07
C ARG A 79 -13.29 4.78 2.24
N ASP A 80 -14.17 3.82 1.98
CA ASP A 80 -15.00 3.21 3.01
C ASP A 80 -14.13 2.50 4.08
N ALA A 81 -13.03 1.88 3.65
CA ALA A 81 -12.06 1.27 4.56
C ALA A 81 -11.24 2.29 5.35
N LEU A 82 -10.94 3.45 4.77
CA LEU A 82 -10.24 4.54 5.46
C LEU A 82 -11.16 5.22 6.49
N ASP A 83 -12.40 5.54 6.11
CA ASP A 83 -13.40 6.17 6.96
C ASP A 83 -13.75 5.30 8.18
N SER A 84 -13.60 3.98 8.08
CA SER A 84 -13.81 3.06 9.21
C SER A 84 -12.68 3.08 10.25
N LEU A 85 -11.57 3.78 9.99
CA LEU A 85 -10.39 3.84 10.87
C LEU A 85 -10.25 5.17 11.62
N ILE A 86 -11.04 6.18 11.27
CA ILE A 86 -10.99 7.55 11.81
C ILE A 86 -12.34 7.96 12.39
#